data_AF-A0A8C2Y3K4-F1
#
_entry.id   AF-A0A8C2Y3K4-F1
#
_cell.length_a   1.000
_cell.length_b   1.000
_cell.length_c   1.000
_cell.angle_alpha   90.00
_cell.angle_beta   90.00
_cell.angle_gamma   90.00
#
_symmetry.space_group_name_H-M   'P 1'
#
loop_
_entity.id
_entity.type
_entity.pdbx_description
1 polymer ?
#
loop_
_entity_poly.entity_id
_entity_poly.type
_entity_poly.pdbx_seq_one_letter_code
_entity_poly.pdbx_strand_id
1 'polypeptide(L)'
;MALFFTVVLVLTCFGGLASPSPVPSPSALKELIEELVNITQNQVPLCNGSMVWSLNLTSSMYCAALDSLISISNCSVIQRTKRMLSALCPHKPSAKHVSSEYIRDTKIEVAQFLKDLLRHSRIVFRNESYNNMKSIIICRGRP
;
A
#
# COMPACT_ATOMS: atom_id res chain seq x y z
N MET A 1 -10.85 -43.82 -6.62
CA MET A 1 -9.93 -42.67 -6.84
C MET A 1 -10.51 -41.34 -6.33
N ALA A 2 -11.34 -41.34 -5.27
CA ALA A 2 -12.03 -40.13 -4.79
C ALA A 2 -11.49 -39.57 -3.46
N LEU A 3 -10.66 -40.34 -2.73
CA LEU A 3 -10.17 -39.97 -1.40
C LEU A 3 -8.98 -38.99 -1.40
N PHE A 4 -8.25 -38.87 -2.52
CA PHE A 4 -7.12 -37.95 -2.61
C PHE A 4 -7.57 -36.49 -2.81
N PHE A 5 -8.69 -36.25 -3.51
CA PHE A 5 -9.21 -34.90 -3.74
C PHE A 5 -9.76 -34.24 -2.47
N THR A 6 -10.35 -35.03 -1.56
CA THR A 6 -10.87 -34.52 -0.28
C THR A 6 -9.76 -34.12 0.69
N VAL A 7 -8.63 -34.85 0.73
CA VAL A 7 -7.51 -34.52 1.62
C VAL A 7 -6.82 -33.21 1.21
N VAL A 8 -6.67 -32.95 -0.09
CA VAL A 8 -6.06 -31.68 -0.59
C VAL A 8 -6.93 -30.46 -0.26
N LEU A 9 -8.26 -30.60 -0.36
CA LEU A 9 -9.23 -29.53 -0.06
C LEU A 9 -9.33 -29.21 1.44
N VAL A 10 -9.15 -30.21 2.31
CA VAL A 10 -9.09 -30.00 3.77
C VAL A 10 -7.73 -29.40 4.17
N LEU A 11 -6.62 -29.79 3.54
CA LEU A 11 -5.30 -29.21 3.81
C LEU A 11 -5.21 -27.73 3.42
N THR A 12 -5.90 -27.27 2.38
CA THR A 12 -5.91 -25.84 2.01
C THR A 12 -6.75 -24.99 2.95
N CYS A 13 -7.73 -25.57 3.64
CA CYS A 13 -8.54 -24.88 4.65
C CYS A 13 -7.96 -24.96 6.07
N PHE A 14 -7.26 -26.05 6.42
CA PHE A 14 -6.53 -26.19 7.69
C PHE A 14 -5.09 -25.67 7.63
N GLY A 15 -4.55 -25.43 6.44
CA GLY A 15 -3.22 -24.88 6.18
C GLY A 15 -3.10 -23.38 6.43
N GLY A 16 -3.78 -22.85 7.45
CA GLY A 16 -3.63 -21.48 7.95
C GLY A 16 -2.27 -21.19 8.61
N LEU A 17 -1.24 -21.96 8.26
CA LEU A 17 0.14 -21.83 8.76
C LEU A 17 1.15 -21.49 7.64
N ALA A 18 0.71 -21.22 6.41
CA ALA A 18 1.51 -20.39 5.53
C ALA A 18 1.40 -18.97 6.07
N SER A 19 2.41 -18.55 6.85
CA SER A 19 2.49 -17.22 7.46
C SER A 19 1.98 -16.18 6.45
N PRO A 20 0.95 -15.39 6.79
CA PRO A 20 0.69 -14.21 6.01
C PRO A 20 2.02 -13.47 6.03
N SER A 21 2.65 -13.25 4.86
CA SER A 21 3.60 -12.15 4.74
C SER A 21 2.96 -10.95 5.46
N PRO A 22 3.72 -10.09 6.12
CA PRO A 22 3.18 -8.93 6.83
C PRO A 22 2.50 -8.00 5.81
N VAL A 23 1.28 -8.35 5.43
CA VAL A 23 0.39 -7.59 4.59
C VAL A 23 -0.12 -6.49 5.52
N PRO A 24 0.01 -5.22 5.11
CA PRO A 24 -0.50 -4.12 5.91
C PRO A 24 -1.96 -4.38 6.27
N SER A 25 -2.30 -4.23 7.54
CA SER A 25 -3.67 -4.45 7.99
C SER A 25 -4.64 -3.63 7.13
N PRO A 26 -5.76 -4.20 6.64
CA PRO A 26 -6.70 -3.48 5.78
C PRO A 26 -7.28 -2.23 6.44
N SER A 27 -7.29 -2.19 7.79
CA SER A 27 -7.60 -1.00 8.58
C SER A 27 -6.59 0.14 8.39
N ALA A 28 -5.29 -0.15 8.39
CA ALA A 28 -4.24 0.87 8.20
C ALA A 28 -4.26 1.42 6.76
N LEU A 29 -4.53 0.57 5.77
CA LEU A 29 -4.69 1.00 4.38
C LEU A 29 -5.92 1.88 4.20
N LYS A 30 -7.04 1.54 4.85
CA LYS A 30 -8.25 2.35 4.84
C LYS A 30 -8.01 3.74 5.45
N GLU A 31 -7.33 3.80 6.60
CA GLU A 31 -7.01 5.08 7.25
C GLU A 31 -6.09 5.95 6.38
N LEU A 32 -5.12 5.35 5.68
CA LEU A 32 -4.28 6.05 4.71
C LEU A 32 -5.12 6.63 3.56
N ILE A 33 -6.05 5.86 3.00
CA ILE A 33 -6.91 6.33 1.91
C ILE A 33 -7.76 7.53 2.36
N GLU A 34 -8.34 7.47 3.56
CA GLU A 34 -9.14 8.57 4.11
C GLU A 34 -8.30 9.85 4.31
N GLU A 35 -7.09 9.72 4.85
CA GLU A 35 -6.16 10.84 5.01
C GLU A 35 -5.74 11.43 3.65
N LEU A 36 -5.41 10.57 2.69
CA LEU A 36 -5.05 11.00 1.33
C LEU A 36 -6.19 11.73 0.61
N VAL A 37 -7.44 11.28 0.79
CA VAL A 37 -8.62 11.98 0.27
C VAL A 37 -8.76 13.36 0.91
N ASN A 38 -8.61 13.45 2.22
CA ASN A 38 -8.73 14.71 2.95
C ASN A 38 -7.71 15.76 2.49
N ILE A 39 -6.44 15.37 2.31
CA ILE A 39 -5.40 16.32 1.90
C ILE A 39 -5.50 16.69 0.40
N THR A 40 -5.94 15.76 -0.46
CA THR A 40 -6.02 16.01 -1.91
C THR A 40 -7.29 16.75 -2.34
N GLN A 41 -8.38 16.69 -1.57
CA GLN A 41 -9.62 17.43 -1.85
C GLN A 41 -9.53 18.91 -1.47
N ASN A 42 -8.77 19.24 -0.42
CA ASN A 42 -8.85 20.56 0.20
C ASN A 42 -7.76 21.55 -0.27
N GLN A 43 -6.72 21.12 -1.00
CA GLN A 43 -5.56 21.97 -1.27
C GLN A 43 -4.92 21.77 -2.65
N VAL A 44 -4.80 22.88 -3.40
CA VAL A 44 -3.88 23.03 -4.54
C VAL A 44 -3.37 24.48 -4.54
N PRO A 45 -2.05 24.75 -4.56
CA PRO A 45 -0.92 23.79 -4.60
C PRO A 45 -0.52 23.26 -3.20
N LEU A 46 -0.36 21.94 -3.08
CA LEU A 46 0.10 21.29 -1.85
C LEU A 46 1.59 21.54 -1.61
N CYS A 47 1.97 21.80 -0.36
CA CYS A 47 3.35 22.02 0.08
C CYS A 47 4.11 23.05 -0.80
N ASN A 48 3.46 24.17 -1.16
CA ASN A 48 4.02 25.23 -2.01
C ASN A 48 4.51 24.74 -3.39
N GLY A 49 3.90 23.69 -3.96
CA GLY A 49 4.34 23.15 -5.25
C GLY A 49 5.66 22.38 -5.18
N SER A 50 6.01 21.88 -3.98
CA SER A 50 7.20 21.03 -3.82
C SER A 50 7.16 19.83 -4.77
N MET A 51 8.35 19.40 -5.20
CA MET A 51 8.54 18.33 -6.17
C MET A 51 9.20 17.13 -5.51
N VAL A 52 8.72 15.92 -5.82
CA VAL A 52 9.25 14.65 -5.30
C VAL A 52 9.55 13.69 -6.43
N TRP A 53 10.42 12.72 -6.19
CA TRP A 53 10.70 11.65 -7.15
C TRP A 53 9.45 10.84 -7.44
N SER A 54 9.17 10.65 -8.73
CA SER A 54 8.09 9.77 -9.15
C SER A 54 8.49 8.30 -8.97
N LEU A 55 7.49 7.44 -8.76
CA LEU A 55 7.68 6.04 -8.40
C LEU A 55 6.84 5.15 -9.29
N ASN A 56 7.37 3.98 -9.61
CA ASN A 56 6.57 2.87 -10.11
C ASN A 56 5.85 2.20 -8.93
N LEU A 57 4.61 2.61 -8.71
CA LEU A 57 3.75 2.08 -7.65
C LEU A 57 3.47 0.58 -7.90
N THR A 58 4.22 -0.29 -7.21
CA THR A 58 4.18 -1.76 -7.27
C THR A 58 4.11 -2.36 -5.85
N SER A 59 4.13 -3.68 -5.67
CA SER A 59 3.81 -4.36 -4.40
C SER A 59 4.57 -3.89 -3.13
N SER A 60 5.74 -3.24 -3.25
CA SER A 60 6.53 -2.68 -2.13
C SER A 60 6.55 -1.14 -2.10
N MET A 61 5.51 -0.48 -2.61
CA MET A 61 5.50 0.98 -2.82
C MET A 61 5.56 1.86 -1.55
N TYR A 62 5.06 1.41 -0.40
CA TYR A 62 4.85 2.32 0.75
C TYR A 62 6.17 2.84 1.33
N CYS A 63 7.22 2.03 1.26
CA CYS A 63 8.57 2.42 1.67
C CYS A 63 9.17 3.46 0.73
N ALA A 64 9.14 3.20 -0.58
CA ALA A 64 9.62 4.16 -1.58
C ALA A 64 8.81 5.46 -1.53
N ALA A 65 7.50 5.38 -1.30
CA ALA A 65 6.65 6.55 -1.16
C ALA A 65 7.01 7.40 0.06
N LEU A 66 7.34 6.76 1.18
CA LEU A 66 7.82 7.44 2.37
C LEU A 66 9.17 8.12 2.12
N ASP A 67 10.12 7.43 1.50
CA ASP A 67 11.43 7.99 1.16
C ASP A 67 11.33 9.21 0.22
N SER A 68 10.45 9.15 -0.80
CA SER A 68 10.18 10.32 -1.66
C SER A 68 9.63 11.50 -0.85
N LEU A 69 8.68 11.26 0.06
CA LEU A 69 8.04 12.32 0.86
C LEU A 69 8.94 12.83 2.00
N ILE A 70 9.86 12.02 2.53
CA ILE A 70 10.73 12.42 3.64
C ILE A 70 11.67 13.55 3.26
N SER A 71 12.00 13.66 1.96
CA SER A 71 12.79 14.76 1.39
C SER A 71 12.17 16.15 1.61
N ILE A 72 10.86 16.23 1.88
CA ILE A 72 10.15 17.49 2.18
C ILE A 72 10.08 17.70 3.68
N SER A 73 10.92 18.56 4.25
CA SER A 73 10.89 18.86 5.69
C SER A 73 9.79 19.85 6.10
N ASN A 74 9.51 20.86 5.28
CA ASN A 74 8.68 22.02 5.64
C ASN A 74 7.20 21.90 5.22
N CYS A 75 6.57 20.74 5.39
CA CYS A 75 5.15 20.55 5.09
C CYS A 75 4.44 19.70 6.15
N SER A 76 3.69 20.35 7.03
CA SER A 76 2.93 19.69 8.11
C SER A 76 1.74 18.88 7.60
N VAL A 77 1.15 19.28 6.47
CA VAL A 77 -0.01 18.62 5.85
C VAL A 77 0.26 17.15 5.55
N ILE A 78 1.47 16.81 5.13
CA ILE A 78 1.86 15.43 4.80
C ILE A 78 2.48 14.67 5.98
N GLN A 79 2.62 15.30 7.15
CA GLN A 79 3.29 14.70 8.31
C GLN A 79 2.55 13.46 8.81
N ARG A 80 1.22 13.51 8.87
CA ARG A 80 0.39 12.35 9.24
C ARG A 80 0.50 11.24 8.20
N THR A 81 0.45 11.58 6.91
CA THR A 81 0.65 10.62 5.80
C THR A 81 2.00 9.89 5.92
N LYS A 82 3.10 10.60 6.21
CA LYS A 82 4.42 9.98 6.42
C LYS A 82 4.41 8.96 7.56
N ARG A 83 3.73 9.27 8.65
CA ARG A 83 3.61 8.37 9.80
C ARG A 83 2.81 7.11 9.43
N MET A 84 1.72 7.25 8.69
CA MET A 84 0.93 6.10 8.22
C MET A 84 1.75 5.23 7.27
N LEU A 85 2.45 5.85 6.30
CA LEU A 85 3.35 5.12 5.40
C LEU A 85 4.47 4.39 6.13
N SER A 86 5.00 4.95 7.22
CA SER A 86 6.02 4.26 8.03
C SER A 86 5.48 3.01 8.74
N ALA A 87 4.19 2.98 9.07
CA ALA A 87 3.55 1.81 9.67
C ALA A 87 3.24 0.72 8.63
N LEU A 88 3.02 1.13 7.38
CA LEU A 88 2.78 0.24 6.23
C LEU A 88 4.08 -0.27 5.60
N CYS A 89 5.21 0.32 5.95
CA CYS A 89 6.53 -0.03 5.45
C CYS A 89 7.25 -0.99 6.41
N PRO A 90 7.52 -2.25 6.01
CA PRO A 90 8.11 -3.27 6.90
C PRO A 90 9.59 -3.02 7.25
N HIS A 91 10.28 -2.14 6.51
CA HIS A 91 11.69 -1.79 6.75
C HIS A 91 11.83 -0.30 7.05
N LYS A 92 12.63 0.07 8.06
CA LYS A 92 12.88 1.50 8.32
C LYS A 92 13.47 2.14 7.06
N PRO A 93 12.86 3.21 6.51
CA PRO A 93 13.44 3.96 5.41
C PRO A 93 14.83 4.45 5.81
N SER A 94 15.81 4.20 4.94
CA SER A 94 17.16 4.74 5.09
C SER A 94 17.40 5.67 3.91
N ALA A 95 17.73 6.93 4.20
CA ALA A 95 18.01 7.96 3.19
C ALA A 95 19.15 7.60 2.20
N LYS A 96 19.81 6.44 2.36
CA LYS A 96 20.83 5.89 1.47
C LYS A 96 20.33 4.78 0.53
N HIS A 97 19.10 4.30 0.66
CA HIS A 97 18.58 3.19 -0.14
C HIS A 97 17.63 3.71 -1.23
N VAL A 98 18.18 4.01 -2.40
CA VAL A 98 17.36 4.25 -3.59
C VAL A 98 16.87 2.88 -4.09
N SER A 99 15.66 2.50 -3.68
CA SER A 99 14.96 1.30 -4.17
C SER A 99 14.95 1.22 -5.71
N SER A 100 14.78 0.04 -6.30
CA SER A 100 14.60 -0.08 -7.76
C SER A 100 13.29 0.54 -8.26
N GLU A 101 12.42 0.98 -7.36
CA GLU A 101 11.09 1.52 -7.65
C GLU A 101 11.07 2.98 -8.11
N TYR A 102 12.19 3.69 -8.03
CA TYR A 102 12.29 5.08 -8.50
C TYR A 102 12.38 5.14 -10.02
N ILE A 103 11.53 5.97 -10.64
CA ILE A 103 11.75 6.42 -12.00
C ILE A 103 12.77 7.56 -11.90
N ARG A 104 14.06 7.21 -12.05
CA ARG A 104 15.20 8.06 -11.65
C ARG A 104 15.28 9.43 -12.34
N ASP A 105 14.46 9.69 -13.37
CA ASP A 105 14.60 10.88 -14.22
C ASP A 105 13.42 11.86 -14.14
N THR A 106 12.37 11.59 -13.35
CA THR A 106 11.21 12.48 -13.27
C THR A 106 10.82 12.85 -11.84
N LYS A 107 10.79 14.15 -11.59
CA LYS A 107 10.16 14.73 -10.40
C LYS A 107 8.75 15.20 -10.77
N ILE A 108 7.80 14.97 -9.88
CA ILE A 108 6.41 15.41 -10.02
C ILE A 108 6.00 16.22 -8.79
N GLU A 109 4.97 17.04 -8.94
CA GLU A 109 4.42 17.79 -7.81
C GLU A 109 3.88 16.83 -6.75
N VAL A 110 4.01 17.22 -5.48
CA VAL A 110 3.46 16.47 -4.34
C VAL A 110 1.96 16.23 -4.50
N ALA A 111 1.22 17.21 -5.02
CA ALA A 111 -0.21 17.06 -5.26
C ALA A 111 -0.51 15.91 -6.24
N GLN A 112 0.26 15.82 -7.33
CA GLN A 112 0.14 14.75 -8.31
C GLN A 112 0.58 13.41 -7.73
N PHE A 113 1.71 13.40 -7.01
CA PHE A 113 2.22 12.22 -6.33
C PHE A 113 1.19 11.60 -5.36
N LEU A 114 0.55 12.42 -4.52
CA LEU A 114 -0.45 11.96 -3.57
C LEU A 114 -1.72 11.44 -4.24
N LYS A 115 -2.12 12.02 -5.39
CA LYS A 115 -3.23 11.51 -6.21
C LYS A 115 -2.93 10.14 -6.79
N ASP A 116 -1.72 9.94 -7.31
CA ASP A 116 -1.30 8.66 -7.87
C ASP A 116 -1.20 7.59 -6.78
N LEU A 117 -0.67 7.95 -5.61
CA LEU A 117 -0.63 7.08 -4.42
C LEU A 117 -2.04 6.71 -3.95
N LEU A 118 -2.98 7.67 -3.91
CA LEU A 118 -4.38 7.42 -3.54
C LEU A 118 -5.06 6.47 -4.53
N ARG A 119 -4.88 6.70 -5.83
CA ARG A 119 -5.44 5.85 -6.88
C ARG A 119 -4.94 4.42 -6.73
N HIS A 120 -3.64 4.25 -6.52
CA HIS A 120 -3.05 2.92 -6.36
C HIS A 120 -3.50 2.24 -5.07
N SER A 121 -3.51 2.96 -3.94
CA SER A 121 -3.96 2.43 -2.64
C SER A 121 -5.40 1.90 -2.71
N ARG A 122 -6.29 2.58 -3.46
CA ARG A 122 -7.66 2.10 -3.70
C ARG A 122 -7.73 0.81 -4.50
N ILE A 123 -6.85 0.65 -5.50
CA ILE A 123 -6.77 -0.58 -6.30
C ILE A 123 -6.31 -1.75 -5.42
N VAL A 124 -5.26 -1.54 -4.62
CA VAL A 124 -4.77 -2.55 -3.67
C VAL A 124 -5.87 -2.94 -2.69
N PHE A 125 -6.53 -1.96 -2.06
CA PHE A 125 -7.62 -2.22 -1.11
C PHE A 125 -8.78 -3.04 -1.72
N ARG A 126 -9.16 -2.75 -2.98
CA ARG A 126 -10.18 -3.51 -3.71
C ARG A 126 -9.71 -4.94 -4.02
N ASN A 127 -8.47 -5.10 -4.45
CA ASN A 127 -7.91 -6.42 -4.79
C ASN A 127 -7.75 -7.30 -3.55
N GLU A 128 -7.30 -6.76 -2.42
CA GLU A 128 -7.24 -7.48 -1.15
C GLU A 128 -8.63 -7.92 -0.68
N SER A 129 -9.63 -7.03 -0.79
CA SER A 129 -11.01 -7.37 -0.48
C SER A 129 -11.54 -8.52 -1.34
N TYR A 130 -11.22 -8.50 -2.64
CA TYR A 130 -11.60 -9.57 -3.57
C TYR A 130 -10.89 -10.90 -3.27
N ASN A 131 -9.58 -10.86 -3.01
CA ASN A 131 -8.80 -12.06 -2.69
C ASN A 131 -9.26 -12.70 -1.37
N ASN A 132 -9.56 -11.88 -0.36
CA ASN A 132 -10.11 -12.35 0.91
C ASN A 132 -11.50 -12.97 0.72
N MET A 133 -12.38 -12.33 -0.06
CA MET A 133 -13.69 -12.89 -0.40
C MET A 133 -13.57 -14.23 -1.15
N LYS A 134 -12.65 -14.35 -2.11
CA LYS A 134 -12.39 -15.60 -2.83
C LYS A 134 -11.87 -16.70 -1.91
N SER A 135 -10.95 -16.38 -1.00
CA SER A 135 -10.46 -17.33 0.00
C SER A 135 -11.59 -17.81 0.92
N ILE A 136 -12.45 -16.90 1.38
CA ILE A 136 -13.63 -17.26 2.20
C ILE A 136 -14.59 -18.15 1.42
N ILE A 137 -14.85 -17.89 0.14
CA ILE A 137 -15.74 -18.73 -0.70
C ILE A 137 -15.14 -20.13 -0.89
N ILE A 138 -13.83 -20.23 -1.14
CA ILE A 138 -13.12 -21.51 -1.26
C ILE A 138 -13.21 -22.30 0.06
N CYS A 139 -13.06 -21.62 1.21
CA CYS A 139 -13.18 -22.25 2.53
C CYS A 139 -14.63 -22.51 2.97
N ARG A 140 -15.62 -21.81 2.39
CA ARG A 140 -17.07 -21.99 2.63
C ARG A 140 -17.73 -22.87 1.58
N GLY A 141 -16.98 -23.69 0.84
CA GLY A 141 -17.54 -24.73 -0.03
C GLY A 141 -18.66 -25.48 0.69
N ARG A 142 -19.90 -25.18 0.31
CA ARG A 142 -21.12 -25.80 0.82
C ARG A 142 -21.14 -27.25 0.30
N PRO A 143 -21.45 -28.27 1.13
CA PRO A 143 -21.63 -29.65 0.70
C PRO A 143 -22.74 -29.80 -0.34
#